data_AF-A0A547PMF5-F1
#
_entry.id   AF-A0A547PMF5-F1
#
_cell.length_a   1.000
_cell.length_b   1.000
_cell.length_c   1.000
_cell.angle_alpha   90.00
_cell.angle_beta   90.00
_cell.angle_gamma   90.00
#
_symmetry.space_group_name_H-M   'P 1'
#
loop_
_entity.id
_entity.type
_entity.pdbx_description
1 polymer ?
#
loop_
_entity_poly.entity_id
_entity_poly.type
_entity_poly.pdbx_seq_one_letter_code
_entity_poly.pdbx_strand_id
1 'polypeptide(L)'
;MTLIEVFMQELDRLRRDELGSRTDSSAEAIRDYQASVHETQTSISVLQQTSGLLSMEHYQDQVYEADQLEAEVLKVEAELRQVVSEVTQLAQDLGVPPELAAAVLQLYSDHEFLALTEQMSEVAADLATASRQYGAAHPKVRQPKLAYEALQRDALSRVDAMPGLDQERFGRLGLFPDGNNGELLTELVQKESRRAGLDARLTRMREMLVSRRQELLSLAPTAAELQDMQRNFDVAEAIFASAIARAEASRTDLYASYPLAQVLEDPSLPETSSAPMTKLSIAAGIAATLALIIGLGMAWFRHLLLDPALRRYHHVDESG
;
A
#
# COMPACT_ATOMS: atom_id res chain seq x y z
N MET A 1 -57.34 13.21 47.55
CA MET A 1 -56.00 12.72 47.25
C MET A 1 -55.67 11.63 48.26
N THR A 2 -55.51 10.39 47.80
CA THR A 2 -55.22 9.24 48.69
C THR A 2 -53.72 9.17 49.00
N LEU A 3 -53.33 8.50 50.10
CA LEU A 3 -51.92 8.32 50.46
C LEU A 3 -51.11 7.63 49.34
N ILE A 4 -51.76 6.76 48.58
CA ILE A 4 -51.19 6.05 47.44
C ILE A 4 -50.87 7.00 46.28
N GLU A 5 -51.77 7.94 45.98
CA GLU A 5 -51.54 8.97 44.96
C GLU A 5 -50.34 9.86 45.32
N VAL A 6 -50.21 10.24 46.59
CA VAL A 6 -49.06 11.02 47.09
C VAL A 6 -47.75 10.22 46.95
N PHE A 7 -47.75 8.92 47.32
CA PHE A 7 -46.58 8.06 47.19
C PHE A 7 -46.14 7.85 45.74
N MET A 8 -47.08 7.57 44.83
CA MET A 8 -46.78 7.40 43.40
C MET A 8 -46.24 8.70 42.79
N GLN A 9 -46.82 9.85 43.16
CA GLN A 9 -46.36 11.15 42.69
C GLN A 9 -44.94 11.47 43.17
N GLU A 10 -44.62 11.13 44.43
CA GLU A 10 -43.27 11.33 44.96
C GLU A 10 -42.26 10.37 44.31
N LEU A 11 -42.66 9.14 44.00
CA LEU A 11 -41.80 8.17 43.33
C LEU A 11 -41.54 8.56 41.86
N ASP A 12 -42.52 9.15 41.17
CA ASP A 12 -42.34 9.75 39.84
C ASP A 12 -41.51 11.03 39.86
N ARG A 13 -41.58 11.80 40.96
CA ARG A 13 -40.68 12.93 41.18
C ARG A 13 -39.24 12.44 41.34
N LEU A 14 -38.99 11.48 42.23
CA LEU A 14 -37.66 10.91 42.47
C LEU A 14 -37.06 10.27 41.23
N ARG A 15 -37.86 9.57 40.40
CA ARG A 15 -37.41 9.05 39.09
C ARG A 15 -36.94 10.16 38.16
N ARG A 16 -37.68 11.26 38.06
CA ARG A 16 -37.33 12.40 37.20
C ARG A 16 -36.07 13.11 37.69
N ASP A 17 -35.96 13.31 39.00
CA ASP A 17 -34.79 13.94 39.62
C ASP A 17 -33.53 13.07 39.43
N GLU A 18 -33.63 11.74 39.62
CA GLU A 18 -32.54 10.78 39.37
C GLU A 18 -32.13 10.74 37.88
N LEU A 19 -33.11 10.73 36.97
CA LEU A 19 -32.84 10.76 35.53
C LEU A 19 -32.13 12.05 35.11
N GLY A 20 -32.56 13.19 35.66
CA GLY A 20 -31.90 14.47 35.44
C GLY A 20 -30.45 14.46 35.94
N SER A 21 -30.24 14.09 37.20
CA SER A 21 -28.91 14.05 37.82
C SER A 21 -27.93 13.14 37.06
N ARG A 22 -28.36 11.93 36.64
CA ARG A 22 -27.52 11.01 35.85
C ARG A 22 -27.24 11.50 34.43
N THR A 23 -28.22 12.14 33.80
CA THR A 23 -28.06 12.68 32.45
C THR A 23 -27.06 13.82 32.46
N ASP A 24 -27.17 14.73 33.44
CA ASP A 24 -26.28 15.87 33.59
C ASP A 24 -24.84 15.42 33.89
N SER A 25 -24.65 14.48 34.83
CA SER A 25 -23.32 13.95 35.15
C SER A 25 -22.68 13.21 33.97
N SER A 26 -23.47 12.47 33.19
CA SER A 26 -22.97 11.77 32.00
C SER A 26 -22.62 12.74 30.88
N ALA A 27 -23.41 13.81 30.70
CA ALA A 27 -23.17 14.85 29.71
C ALA A 27 -21.93 15.69 30.04
N GLU A 28 -21.63 15.93 31.32
CA GLU A 28 -20.39 16.56 31.76
C GLU A 28 -19.18 15.68 31.44
N ALA A 29 -19.18 14.41 31.84
CA ALA A 29 -18.08 13.49 31.56
C ALA A 29 -17.81 13.32 30.05
N ILE A 30 -18.86 13.22 29.22
CA ILE A 30 -18.73 13.14 27.76
C ILE A 30 -18.06 14.40 27.18
N ARG A 31 -18.40 15.59 27.69
CA ARG A 31 -17.78 16.85 27.25
C ARG A 31 -16.29 16.90 27.62
N ASP A 32 -15.93 16.44 28.81
CA ASP A 32 -14.53 16.38 29.25
C ASP A 32 -13.71 15.41 28.37
N TYR A 33 -14.25 14.23 28.08
CA TYR A 33 -13.61 13.29 27.16
C TYR A 33 -13.51 13.84 25.73
N GLN A 34 -14.55 14.50 25.22
CA GLN A 34 -14.51 15.16 23.91
C GLN A 34 -13.42 16.23 23.83
N ALA A 35 -13.28 17.04 24.88
CA ALA A 35 -12.24 18.06 24.95
C ALA A 35 -10.84 17.44 24.95
N SER A 36 -10.63 16.36 25.71
CA SER A 36 -9.36 15.63 25.78
C SER A 36 -8.96 14.99 24.44
N VAL A 37 -9.93 14.39 23.72
CA VAL A 37 -9.71 13.83 22.37
C VAL A 37 -9.30 14.93 21.39
N HIS A 38 -10.01 16.06 21.40
CA HIS A 38 -9.70 17.20 20.52
C HIS A 38 -8.32 17.82 20.82
N GLU A 39 -7.97 17.96 22.10
CA GLU A 39 -6.65 18.44 22.52
C GLU A 39 -5.52 17.52 22.04
N THR A 40 -5.71 16.21 22.18
CA THR A 40 -4.74 15.22 21.72
C THR A 40 -4.60 15.25 20.19
N GLN A 41 -5.72 15.32 19.45
CA GLN A 41 -5.72 15.45 17.99
C GLN A 41 -5.00 16.73 17.52
N THR A 42 -5.24 17.85 18.20
CA THR A 42 -4.57 19.13 17.90
C THR A 42 -3.07 19.02 18.13
N SER A 43 -2.66 18.40 19.23
CA SER A 43 -1.25 18.23 19.59
C SER A 43 -0.52 17.32 18.60
N ILE A 44 -1.16 16.23 18.16
CA ILE A 44 -0.67 15.36 17.07
C ILE A 44 -0.46 16.17 15.79
N SER A 45 -1.46 16.97 15.40
CA SER A 45 -1.37 17.78 14.18
C SER A 45 -0.23 18.81 14.23
N VAL A 46 -0.04 19.47 15.37
CA VAL A 46 1.06 20.42 15.58
C VAL A 46 2.41 19.71 15.48
N LEU A 47 2.56 18.54 16.09
CA LEU A 47 3.79 17.76 16.02
C LEU A 47 4.08 17.31 14.58
N GLN A 48 3.08 16.82 13.85
CA GLN A 48 3.20 16.44 12.43
C GLN A 48 3.65 17.62 11.55
N GLN A 49 3.05 18.79 11.73
CA GLN A 49 3.40 20.00 10.96
C GLN A 49 4.82 20.51 11.28
N THR A 50 5.21 20.46 12.55
CA THR A 50 6.51 21.00 13.00
C THR A 50 7.66 20.07 12.62
N SER A 51 7.45 18.76 12.72
CA SER A 51 8.46 17.75 12.42
C SER A 51 8.55 17.36 10.95
N GLY A 52 7.50 17.61 10.17
CA GLY A 52 7.36 17.09 8.81
C GLY A 52 7.06 15.58 8.75
N LEU A 53 6.94 14.92 9.91
CA LEU A 53 6.61 13.50 10.00
C LEU A 53 5.09 13.31 9.99
N LEU A 54 4.55 12.71 8.94
CA LEU A 54 3.11 12.52 8.78
C LEU A 54 2.53 11.44 9.70
N SER A 55 3.25 10.34 9.88
CA SER A 55 2.81 9.20 10.69
C SER A 55 3.99 8.34 11.11
N MET A 56 3.76 7.44 12.07
CA MET A 56 4.74 6.41 12.42
C MET A 56 4.98 5.43 11.25
N GLU A 57 3.95 5.13 10.46
CA GLU A 57 4.08 4.31 9.25
C GLU A 57 5.00 4.99 8.22
N HIS A 58 4.87 6.30 8.02
CA HIS A 58 5.75 7.05 7.14
C HIS A 58 7.22 6.98 7.59
N TYR A 59 7.49 7.05 8.89
CA TYR A 59 8.84 6.85 9.41
C TYR A 59 9.36 5.43 9.12
N GLN A 60 8.54 4.40 9.31
CA GLN A 60 8.90 3.01 9.03
C GLN A 60 9.18 2.80 7.53
N ASP A 61 8.40 3.43 6.65
CA ASP A 61 8.63 3.40 5.20
C ASP A 61 9.97 4.02 4.85
N GLN A 62 10.32 5.17 5.44
CA GLN A 62 11.63 5.81 5.22
C GLN A 62 12.80 4.94 5.72
N VAL A 63 12.63 4.22 6.84
CA VAL A 63 13.61 3.25 7.34
C VAL A 63 13.76 2.11 6.34
N TYR A 64 12.66 1.54 5.86
CA TYR A 64 12.67 0.48 4.86
C TYR A 64 13.34 0.91 3.56
N GLU A 65 13.06 2.12 3.06
CA GLU A 65 13.72 2.68 1.88
C GLU A 65 15.23 2.84 2.08
N ALA A 66 15.68 3.24 3.28
CA ALA A 66 17.10 3.33 3.60
C ALA A 66 17.78 1.95 3.61
N ASP A 67 17.11 0.93 4.13
CA ASP A 67 17.61 -0.45 4.12
C ASP A 67 17.67 -1.02 2.68
N GLN A 68 16.69 -0.71 1.84
CA GLN A 68 16.72 -1.05 0.41
C GLN A 68 17.88 -0.35 -0.31
N LEU A 69 18.12 0.93 -0.01
CA LEU A 69 19.27 1.65 -0.56
C LEU A 69 20.60 1.03 -0.11
N GLU A 70 20.72 0.60 1.14
CA GLU A 70 21.91 -0.12 1.62
C GLU A 70 22.11 -1.46 0.90
N ALA A 71 21.05 -2.25 0.71
CA ALA A 71 21.13 -3.49 -0.04
C ALA A 71 21.62 -3.25 -1.49
N GLU A 72 21.11 -2.21 -2.16
CA GLU A 72 21.57 -1.83 -3.49
C GLU A 72 23.00 -1.28 -3.49
N VAL A 73 23.44 -0.56 -2.45
CA VAL A 73 24.86 -0.17 -2.28
C VAL A 73 25.75 -1.40 -2.23
N LEU A 74 25.41 -2.41 -1.43
CA LEU A 74 26.20 -3.64 -1.31
C LEU A 74 26.28 -4.41 -2.63
N LYS A 75 25.19 -4.43 -3.40
CA LYS A 75 25.12 -5.06 -4.72
C LYS A 75 26.00 -4.34 -5.73
N VAL A 76 25.91 -3.01 -5.83
CA VAL A 76 26.77 -2.20 -6.72
C VAL A 76 28.23 -2.31 -6.31
N GLU A 77 28.53 -2.40 -5.02
CA GLU A 77 29.88 -2.61 -4.52
C GLU A 77 30.44 -3.98 -4.92
N ALA A 78 29.63 -5.04 -4.84
CA ALA A 78 30.02 -6.36 -5.31
C ALA A 78 30.27 -6.38 -6.82
N GLU A 79 29.40 -5.75 -7.60
CA GLU A 79 29.57 -5.58 -9.05
C GLU A 79 30.84 -4.80 -9.39
N LEU A 80 31.10 -3.70 -8.68
CA LEU A 80 32.33 -2.92 -8.85
C LEU A 80 33.57 -3.76 -8.56
N ARG A 81 33.58 -4.53 -7.47
CA ARG A 81 34.70 -5.44 -7.15
C ARG A 81 34.96 -6.46 -8.26
N GLN A 82 33.89 -7.02 -8.83
CA GLN A 82 34.01 -7.94 -9.95
C GLN A 82 34.65 -7.26 -11.16
N VAL A 83 34.12 -6.10 -11.58
CA VAL A 83 34.64 -5.38 -12.75
C VAL A 83 36.08 -4.90 -12.52
N VAL A 84 36.44 -4.45 -11.31
CA VAL A 84 37.83 -4.12 -10.95
C VAL A 84 38.75 -5.31 -11.16
N SER A 85 38.34 -6.51 -10.75
CA SER A 85 39.13 -7.73 -10.95
C SER A 85 39.28 -8.06 -12.44
N GLU A 86 38.20 -7.96 -13.22
CA GLU A 86 38.22 -8.22 -14.67
C GLU A 86 39.15 -7.23 -15.40
N VAL A 87 39.06 -5.93 -15.09
CA VAL A 87 39.96 -4.90 -15.65
C VAL A 87 41.41 -5.19 -15.28
N THR A 88 41.67 -5.51 -14.01
CA THR A 88 43.03 -5.79 -13.54
C THR A 88 43.63 -7.00 -14.23
N GLN A 89 42.87 -8.08 -14.36
CA GLN A 89 43.31 -9.29 -15.04
C GLN A 89 43.57 -9.03 -16.53
N LEU A 90 42.63 -8.39 -17.23
CA LEU A 90 42.78 -8.11 -18.65
C LEU A 90 43.94 -7.14 -18.94
N ALA A 91 44.14 -6.13 -18.09
CA ALA A 91 45.29 -5.23 -18.20
C ALA A 91 46.63 -5.96 -17.99
N GLN A 92 46.67 -6.92 -17.06
CA GLN A 92 47.86 -7.77 -16.84
C GLN A 92 48.13 -8.70 -18.03
N ASP A 93 47.09 -9.34 -18.55
CA ASP A 93 47.17 -10.26 -19.69
C ASP A 93 47.63 -9.54 -20.96
N LEU A 94 47.18 -8.28 -21.16
CA LEU A 94 47.58 -7.44 -22.28
C LEU A 94 48.92 -6.73 -22.07
N GLY A 95 49.40 -6.63 -20.82
CA GLY A 95 50.55 -5.80 -20.47
C GLY A 95 50.33 -4.29 -20.71
N VAL A 96 49.07 -3.86 -20.87
CA VAL A 96 48.67 -2.49 -21.19
C VAL A 96 47.73 -1.98 -20.11
N PRO A 97 48.03 -0.84 -19.46
CA PRO A 97 47.11 -0.23 -18.50
C PRO A 97 45.88 0.37 -19.24
N PRO A 98 44.69 0.41 -18.62
CA PRO A 98 43.46 0.84 -19.26
C PRO A 98 43.51 2.25 -19.87
N GLU A 99 44.25 3.17 -19.24
CA GLU A 99 44.39 4.55 -19.70
C GLU A 99 45.16 4.64 -21.02
N LEU A 100 46.11 3.73 -21.24
CA LEU A 100 46.86 3.64 -22.49
C LEU A 100 46.09 2.89 -23.57
N ALA A 101 45.21 1.95 -23.20
CA ALA A 101 44.43 1.18 -24.17
C ALA A 101 43.57 2.08 -25.07
N ALA A 102 42.94 3.13 -24.51
CA ALA A 102 42.17 4.09 -25.29
C ALA A 102 43.04 4.89 -26.29
N ALA A 103 44.22 5.33 -25.86
CA ALA A 103 45.17 6.05 -26.72
C ALA A 103 45.69 5.15 -27.86
N VAL A 104 45.95 3.87 -27.57
CA VAL A 104 46.34 2.87 -28.59
C VAL A 104 45.21 2.62 -29.58
N LEU A 105 43.96 2.48 -29.12
CA LEU A 105 42.81 2.32 -30.04
C LEU A 105 42.61 3.54 -30.94
N GLN A 106 42.83 4.74 -30.41
CA GLN A 106 42.78 5.96 -31.20
C GLN A 106 43.90 6.00 -32.26
N LEU A 107 45.10 5.54 -31.90
CA LEU A 107 46.22 5.39 -32.84
C LEU A 107 45.90 4.34 -33.93
N TYR A 108 45.26 3.23 -33.56
CA TYR A 108 44.80 2.22 -34.52
C TYR A 108 43.62 2.67 -35.39
N SER A 109 43.02 3.82 -35.08
CA SER A 109 42.02 4.48 -35.91
C SER A 109 42.61 5.61 -36.77
N ASP A 110 43.90 5.93 -36.60
CA ASP A 110 44.60 6.93 -37.41
C ASP A 110 45.00 6.34 -38.76
N HIS A 111 44.30 6.76 -39.82
CA HIS A 111 44.54 6.30 -41.19
C HIS A 111 45.99 6.52 -41.66
N GLU A 112 46.65 7.59 -41.22
CA GLU A 112 48.01 7.90 -41.62
C GLU A 112 48.99 6.95 -40.95
N PHE A 113 48.80 6.68 -39.66
CA PHE A 113 49.57 5.67 -38.93
C PHE A 113 49.41 4.28 -39.56
N LEU A 114 48.17 3.86 -39.87
CA LEU A 114 47.91 2.59 -40.52
C LEU A 114 48.61 2.49 -41.88
N ALA A 115 48.51 3.52 -42.72
CA ALA A 115 49.17 3.55 -44.02
C ALA A 115 50.71 3.51 -43.89
N LEU A 116 51.28 4.20 -42.90
CA LEU A 116 52.71 4.14 -42.60
C LEU A 116 53.12 2.72 -42.18
N THR A 117 52.35 2.04 -41.31
CA THR A 117 52.64 0.67 -40.88
C THR A 117 52.53 -0.36 -42.02
N GLU A 118 51.60 -0.16 -42.95
CA GLU A 118 51.47 -0.98 -44.16
C GLU A 118 52.67 -0.80 -45.09
N GLN A 119 53.01 0.45 -45.43
CA GLN A 119 54.19 0.76 -46.25
C GLN A 119 55.50 0.28 -45.62
N MET A 120 55.64 0.40 -44.29
CA MET A 120 56.78 -0.15 -43.56
C MET A 120 56.91 -1.66 -43.74
N SER A 121 55.79 -2.38 -43.74
CA SER A 121 55.76 -3.84 -43.91
C SER A 121 56.20 -4.25 -45.32
N GLU A 122 55.75 -3.51 -46.35
CA GLU A 122 56.19 -3.72 -47.73
C GLU A 122 57.69 -3.45 -47.90
N VAL A 123 58.18 -2.31 -47.43
CA VAL A 123 59.60 -1.94 -47.51
C VAL A 123 60.48 -2.89 -46.68
N ALA A 124 59.97 -3.41 -45.56
CA ALA A 124 60.67 -4.42 -44.77
C ALA A 124 60.81 -5.75 -45.53
N ALA A 125 59.78 -6.18 -46.27
CA ALA A 125 59.84 -7.38 -47.11
C ALA A 125 60.85 -7.23 -48.25
N ASP A 126 60.90 -6.05 -48.89
CA ASP A 126 61.89 -5.71 -49.91
C ASP A 126 63.30 -5.68 -49.35
N LEU A 127 63.50 -5.06 -48.18
CA LEU A 127 64.78 -5.02 -47.48
C LEU A 127 65.26 -6.43 -47.11
N ALA A 128 64.37 -7.29 -46.61
CA ALA A 128 64.69 -8.68 -46.26
C ALA A 128 65.09 -9.50 -47.51
N THR A 129 64.44 -9.26 -48.64
CA THR A 129 64.78 -9.92 -49.91
C THR A 129 66.11 -9.43 -50.46
N ALA A 130 66.35 -8.11 -50.46
CA ALA A 130 67.60 -7.52 -50.91
C ALA A 130 68.79 -7.92 -50.01
N SER A 131 68.59 -7.99 -48.69
CA SER A 131 69.64 -8.34 -47.72
C SER A 131 70.10 -9.80 -47.84
N ARG A 132 69.26 -10.69 -48.40
CA ARG A 132 69.66 -12.08 -48.72
C ARG A 132 70.54 -12.17 -49.95
N GLN A 133 70.39 -11.25 -50.90
CA GLN A 133 71.07 -11.29 -52.21
C GLN A 133 72.33 -10.43 -52.26
N TYR A 134 72.38 -9.34 -51.48
CA TYR A 134 73.44 -8.34 -51.55
C TYR A 134 73.99 -8.03 -50.15
N GLY A 135 75.25 -7.59 -50.09
CA GLY A 135 75.86 -7.13 -48.84
C GLY A 135 75.29 -5.81 -48.32
N ALA A 136 75.48 -5.52 -47.03
CA ALA A 136 74.88 -4.37 -46.34
C ALA A 136 75.19 -2.98 -46.96
N ALA A 137 76.34 -2.83 -47.63
CA ALA A 137 76.73 -1.58 -48.29
C ALA A 137 76.11 -1.39 -49.69
N HIS A 138 75.47 -2.42 -50.24
CA HIS A 138 74.95 -2.40 -51.61
C HIS A 138 73.77 -1.42 -51.75
N PRO A 139 73.68 -0.62 -52.84
CA PRO A 139 72.61 0.36 -53.03
C PRO A 139 71.20 -0.21 -52.89
N LYS A 140 70.99 -1.43 -53.41
CA LYS A 140 69.69 -2.15 -53.32
C LYS A 140 69.29 -2.57 -51.90
N VAL A 141 70.21 -2.55 -50.93
CA VAL A 141 69.92 -2.78 -49.50
C VAL A 141 69.83 -1.44 -48.77
N ARG A 142 70.73 -0.50 -49.09
CA ARG A 142 70.76 0.82 -48.46
C ARG A 142 69.50 1.65 -48.72
N GLN A 143 68.97 1.65 -49.94
CA GLN A 143 67.77 2.42 -50.27
C GLN A 143 66.53 1.97 -49.48
N PRO A 144 66.12 0.68 -49.50
CA PRO A 144 64.98 0.24 -48.71
C PRO A 144 65.23 0.36 -47.20
N LYS A 145 66.48 0.22 -46.73
CA LYS A 145 66.82 0.48 -45.33
C LYS A 145 66.54 1.93 -44.92
N LEU A 146 67.00 2.91 -45.71
CA LEU A 146 66.75 4.33 -45.43
C LEU A 146 65.26 4.68 -45.54
N ALA A 147 64.54 4.07 -46.48
CA ALA A 147 63.10 4.24 -46.62
C ALA A 147 62.36 3.70 -45.38
N TYR A 148 62.73 2.50 -44.90
CA TYR A 148 62.18 1.92 -43.68
C TYR A 148 62.44 2.82 -42.46
N GLU A 149 63.67 3.30 -42.28
CA GLU A 149 64.03 4.20 -41.18
C GLU A 149 63.33 5.58 -41.27
N ALA A 150 62.95 6.04 -42.47
CA ALA A 150 62.16 7.25 -42.65
C ALA A 150 60.70 7.01 -42.24
N LEU A 151 60.07 5.97 -42.79
CA LEU A 151 58.69 5.62 -42.46
C LEU A 151 58.53 5.32 -40.96
N GLN A 152 59.51 4.67 -40.33
CA GLN A 152 59.50 4.43 -38.89
C GLN A 152 59.52 5.73 -38.08
N ARG A 153 60.33 6.72 -38.47
CA ARG A 153 60.37 8.02 -37.78
C ARG A 153 59.05 8.77 -37.94
N ASP A 154 58.45 8.72 -39.13
CA ASP A 154 57.17 9.35 -39.40
C ASP A 154 56.06 8.68 -38.58
N ALA A 155 56.04 7.34 -38.50
CA ALA A 155 55.09 6.60 -37.67
C ALA A 155 55.25 6.92 -36.18
N LEU A 156 56.49 6.99 -35.67
CA LEU A 156 56.76 7.36 -34.27
C LEU A 156 56.38 8.82 -33.96
N SER A 157 56.44 9.72 -34.94
CA SER A 157 55.94 11.10 -34.76
C SER A 157 54.42 11.15 -34.56
N ARG A 158 53.67 10.20 -35.13
CA ARG A 158 52.22 10.05 -34.88
C ARG A 158 51.94 9.56 -33.47
N VAL A 159 52.78 8.66 -32.95
CA VAL A 159 52.70 8.17 -31.56
C VAL A 159 52.87 9.34 -30.59
N ASP A 160 53.87 10.20 -30.80
CA ASP A 160 54.14 11.36 -29.94
C ASP A 160 53.06 12.45 -30.01
N ALA A 161 52.31 12.51 -31.11
CA ALA A 161 51.18 13.42 -31.25
C ALA A 161 49.96 12.98 -30.42
N MET A 162 49.94 11.72 -29.94
CA MET A 162 48.81 11.18 -29.19
C MET A 162 48.92 11.49 -27.69
N PRO A 163 47.89 12.09 -27.06
CA PRO A 163 47.92 12.40 -25.64
C PRO A 163 48.13 11.14 -24.77
N GLY A 164 49.13 11.20 -23.87
CA GLY A 164 49.40 10.13 -22.89
C GLY A 164 50.23 8.96 -23.41
N LEU A 165 50.50 8.92 -24.72
CA LEU A 165 51.38 7.94 -25.36
C LEU A 165 52.71 8.62 -25.73
N ASP A 166 53.82 7.95 -25.46
CA ASP A 166 55.16 8.38 -25.89
C ASP A 166 55.86 7.20 -26.56
N GLN A 167 56.92 7.47 -27.34
CA GLN A 167 57.67 6.41 -28.04
C GLN A 167 58.22 5.33 -27.09
N GLU A 168 58.59 5.69 -25.86
CA GLU A 168 59.16 4.74 -24.89
C GLU A 168 58.11 3.75 -24.41
N ARG A 169 56.93 4.26 -24.01
CA ARG A 169 55.76 3.48 -23.60
C ARG A 169 55.27 2.63 -24.76
N PHE A 170 55.13 3.21 -25.95
CA PHE A 170 54.69 2.47 -27.14
C PHE A 170 55.65 1.32 -27.49
N GLY A 171 56.96 1.58 -27.47
CA GLY A 171 57.99 0.58 -27.73
C GLY A 171 58.02 -0.56 -26.70
N ARG A 172 57.74 -0.25 -25.42
CA ARG A 172 57.66 -1.26 -24.35
C ARG A 172 56.44 -2.16 -24.46
N LEU A 173 55.36 -1.67 -25.06
CA LEU A 173 54.12 -2.44 -25.21
C LEU A 173 54.22 -3.45 -26.37
N GLY A 174 55.18 -3.29 -27.29
CA GLY A 174 55.36 -4.22 -28.42
C GLY A 174 54.12 -4.36 -29.31
N LEU A 175 53.25 -3.34 -29.30
CA LEU A 175 51.93 -3.35 -29.91
C LEU A 175 52.04 -3.08 -31.42
N PHE A 176 52.39 -4.11 -32.18
CA PHE A 176 52.13 -4.12 -33.61
C PHE A 176 50.64 -4.40 -33.86
N PRO A 177 50.04 -3.81 -34.90
CA PRO A 177 48.63 -4.02 -35.25
C PRO A 177 48.40 -5.44 -35.79
N ASP A 178 48.51 -6.43 -34.92
CA ASP A 178 48.01 -7.78 -35.15
C ASP A 178 46.55 -7.80 -34.68
N GLY A 179 45.63 -8.11 -35.60
CA GLY A 179 44.20 -7.81 -35.48
C GLY A 179 43.46 -8.36 -34.24
N ASN A 180 44.06 -9.28 -33.48
CA ASN A 180 43.45 -9.86 -32.27
C ASN A 180 43.59 -8.95 -31.03
N ASN A 181 44.56 -8.04 -31.00
CA ASN A 181 44.80 -7.17 -29.84
C ASN A 181 43.82 -5.99 -29.76
N GLY A 182 43.28 -5.54 -30.90
CA GLY A 182 42.33 -4.42 -30.95
C GLY A 182 40.99 -4.71 -30.25
N GLU A 183 40.50 -5.95 -30.36
CA GLU A 183 39.24 -6.36 -29.70
C GLU A 183 39.41 -6.39 -28.17
N LEU A 184 40.50 -6.98 -27.68
CA LEU A 184 40.79 -7.04 -26.24
C LEU A 184 41.06 -5.66 -25.63
N LEU A 185 41.74 -4.76 -26.37
CA LEU A 185 41.92 -3.37 -25.96
C LEU A 185 40.57 -2.64 -25.89
N THR A 186 39.67 -2.91 -26.84
CA THR A 186 38.30 -2.36 -26.84
C THR A 186 37.52 -2.87 -25.63
N GLU A 187 37.60 -4.16 -25.33
CA GLU A 187 36.98 -4.75 -24.15
C GLU A 187 37.54 -4.12 -22.85
N LEU A 188 38.86 -3.90 -22.76
CA LEU A 188 39.49 -3.27 -21.61
C LEU A 188 38.96 -1.84 -21.38
N VAL A 189 38.88 -1.03 -22.43
CA VAL A 189 38.35 0.34 -22.34
C VAL A 189 36.87 0.35 -21.95
N GLN A 190 36.07 -0.57 -22.49
CA GLN A 190 34.65 -0.69 -22.12
C GLN A 190 34.47 -1.10 -20.66
N LYS A 191 35.24 -2.08 -20.17
CA LYS A 191 35.20 -2.51 -18.77
C LYS A 191 35.68 -1.42 -17.83
N GLU A 192 36.72 -0.67 -18.20
CA GLU A 192 37.21 0.47 -17.40
C GLU A 192 36.17 1.59 -17.31
N SER A 193 35.51 1.92 -18.41
CA SER A 193 34.39 2.88 -18.41
C SER A 193 33.26 2.42 -17.49
N ARG A 194 32.90 1.13 -17.53
CA ARG A 194 31.91 0.54 -16.61
C ARG A 194 32.38 0.62 -15.16
N ARG A 195 33.64 0.31 -14.87
CA ARG A 195 34.25 0.40 -13.53
C ARG A 195 34.11 1.82 -12.98
N ALA A 196 34.52 2.82 -13.76
CA ALA A 196 34.43 4.23 -13.39
C ALA A 196 32.97 4.67 -13.16
N GLY A 197 32.03 4.23 -14.01
CA GLY A 197 30.61 4.50 -13.83
C GLY A 197 30.02 3.89 -12.56
N LEU A 198 30.37 2.64 -12.24
CA LEU A 198 29.95 1.96 -11.02
C LEU A 198 30.54 2.62 -9.76
N ASP A 199 31.81 3.04 -9.80
CA ASP A 199 32.48 3.72 -8.70
C ASP A 199 31.84 5.10 -8.39
N ALA A 200 31.56 5.88 -9.44
CA ALA A 200 30.84 7.15 -9.29
C ALA A 200 29.42 6.94 -8.74
N ARG A 201 28.70 5.93 -9.24
CA ARG A 201 27.37 5.57 -8.74
C ARG A 201 27.42 5.16 -7.27
N LEU A 202 28.36 4.30 -6.90
CA LEU A 202 28.54 3.81 -5.53
C LEU A 202 28.81 4.98 -4.57
N THR A 203 29.68 5.90 -4.96
CA THR A 203 30.00 7.10 -4.17
C THR A 203 28.74 7.92 -3.89
N ARG A 204 27.95 8.23 -4.93
CA ARG A 204 26.69 8.98 -4.79
C ARG A 204 25.66 8.24 -3.92
N MET A 205 25.53 6.92 -4.09
CA MET A 205 24.60 6.13 -3.28
C MET A 205 24.99 6.08 -1.80
N ARG A 206 26.29 5.98 -1.51
CA ARG A 206 26.80 6.05 -0.13
C ARG A 206 26.56 7.41 0.51
N GLU A 207 26.79 8.50 -0.21
CA GLU A 207 26.48 9.86 0.26
C GLU A 207 24.99 10.01 0.57
N MET A 208 24.10 9.55 -0.33
CA MET A 208 22.65 9.55 -0.09
C MET A 208 22.27 8.72 1.13
N LEU A 209 22.84 7.51 1.29
CA LEU A 209 22.54 6.64 2.42
C LEU A 209 22.94 7.27 3.76
N VAL A 210 24.12 7.89 3.83
CA VAL A 210 24.59 8.60 5.03
C VAL A 210 23.63 9.75 5.38
N SER A 211 23.28 10.56 4.39
CA SER A 211 22.33 11.68 4.56
C SER A 211 20.98 11.19 5.07
N ARG A 212 20.42 10.13 4.46
CA ARG A 212 19.13 9.55 4.86
C ARG A 212 19.16 8.94 6.26
N ARG A 213 20.23 8.24 6.63
CA ARG A 213 20.37 7.70 7.99
C ARG A 213 20.47 8.79 9.03
N GLN A 214 21.17 9.87 8.73
CA GLN A 214 21.27 11.01 9.65
C GLN A 214 19.91 11.68 9.85
N GLU A 215 19.14 11.85 8.78
CA GLU A 215 17.75 12.34 8.83
C GLU A 215 16.87 11.43 9.70
N LEU A 216 16.89 10.12 9.46
CA LEU A 216 16.15 9.13 10.26
C LEU A 216 16.51 9.17 11.74
N LEU A 217 17.80 9.25 12.08
CA LEU A 217 18.26 9.37 13.47
C LEU A 217 17.73 10.64 14.15
N SER A 218 17.60 11.74 13.39
CA SER A 218 17.03 12.98 13.92
C SER A 218 15.51 12.93 14.09
N LEU A 219 14.82 12.12 13.28
CA LEU A 219 13.37 11.92 13.34
C LEU A 219 12.93 10.87 14.37
N ALA A 220 13.81 9.93 14.73
CA ALA A 220 13.53 8.84 15.68
C ALA A 220 12.83 9.27 16.99
N PRO A 221 13.28 10.31 17.73
CA PRO A 221 12.60 10.72 18.97
C PRO A 221 11.19 11.26 18.70
N THR A 222 11.01 12.05 17.64
CA THR A 222 9.71 12.60 17.24
C THR A 222 8.76 11.50 16.79
N ALA A 223 9.25 10.47 16.10
CA ALA A 223 8.46 9.30 15.71
C ALA A 223 7.95 8.53 16.93
N ALA A 224 8.78 8.36 17.96
CA ALA A 224 8.37 7.75 19.21
C ALA A 224 7.32 8.58 19.97
N GLU A 225 7.50 9.90 20.04
CA GLU A 225 6.52 10.82 20.64
C GLU A 225 5.18 10.77 19.90
N LEU A 226 5.20 10.81 18.57
CA LEU A 226 4.01 10.71 17.74
C LEU A 226 3.28 9.37 17.96
N GLN A 227 4.02 8.26 18.08
CA GLN A 227 3.44 6.95 18.39
C GLN A 227 2.76 6.92 19.76
N ASP A 228 3.38 7.53 20.78
CA ASP A 228 2.81 7.62 22.12
C ASP A 228 1.55 8.50 22.14
N MET A 229 1.56 9.63 21.43
CA MET A 229 0.39 10.50 21.31
C MET A 229 -0.76 9.80 20.56
N GLN A 230 -0.47 9.07 19.49
CA GLN A 230 -1.48 8.30 18.75
C GLN A 230 -2.10 7.22 19.65
N ARG A 231 -1.28 6.50 20.41
CA ARG A 231 -1.76 5.49 21.37
C ARG A 231 -2.67 6.11 22.44
N ASN A 232 -2.31 7.28 22.96
CA ASN A 232 -3.12 8.00 23.94
C ASN A 232 -4.43 8.49 23.33
N PHE A 233 -4.39 8.96 22.08
CA PHE A 233 -5.59 9.32 21.32
C PHE A 233 -6.53 8.13 21.16
N ASP A 234 -6.03 6.96 20.73
CA ASP A 234 -6.85 5.76 20.53
C ASP A 234 -7.52 5.31 21.84
N VAL A 235 -6.80 5.40 22.97
CA VAL A 235 -7.35 5.12 24.31
C VAL A 235 -8.42 6.13 24.69
N ALA A 236 -8.17 7.42 24.48
CA ALA A 236 -9.12 8.49 24.79
C ALA A 236 -10.40 8.37 23.94
N GLU A 237 -10.26 8.04 22.66
CA GLU A 237 -11.38 7.79 21.74
C GLU A 237 -12.21 6.58 22.18
N ALA A 238 -11.56 5.48 22.59
CA ALA A 238 -12.24 4.30 23.10
C ALA A 238 -12.99 4.58 24.41
N ILE A 239 -12.41 5.36 25.33
CA ILE A 239 -13.07 5.78 26.57
C ILE A 239 -14.26 6.70 26.26
N PHE A 240 -14.11 7.66 25.34
CA PHE A 240 -15.17 8.53 24.89
C PHE A 240 -16.35 7.75 24.29
N ALA A 241 -16.07 6.82 23.36
CA ALA A 241 -17.08 5.94 22.77
C ALA A 241 -17.79 5.08 23.83
N SER A 242 -17.02 4.56 24.80
CA SER A 242 -17.57 3.80 25.93
C SER A 242 -18.44 4.65 26.86
N ALA A 243 -18.07 5.91 27.09
CA ALA A 243 -18.83 6.85 27.91
C ALA A 243 -20.16 7.20 27.24
N ILE A 244 -20.17 7.43 25.92
CA ILE A 244 -21.40 7.62 25.13
C ILE A 244 -22.29 6.38 25.23
N ALA A 245 -21.74 5.19 24.96
CA ALA A 245 -22.49 3.95 25.02
C ALA A 245 -23.10 3.71 26.43
N ARG A 246 -22.34 4.01 27.49
CA ARG A 246 -22.83 3.89 28.87
C ARG A 246 -23.92 4.91 29.18
N ALA A 247 -23.78 6.16 28.71
CA ALA A 247 -24.80 7.19 28.89
C ALA A 247 -26.12 6.78 28.23
N GLU A 248 -26.06 6.25 27.00
CA GLU A 248 -27.23 5.72 26.28
C GLU A 248 -27.87 4.54 27.02
N ALA A 249 -27.07 3.57 27.46
CA ALA A 249 -27.55 2.42 28.22
C ALA A 249 -28.20 2.84 29.55
N SER A 250 -27.59 3.78 30.29
CA SER A 250 -28.11 4.24 31.59
C SER A 250 -29.49 4.89 31.52
N ARG A 251 -29.81 5.53 30.38
CA ARG A 251 -31.15 6.09 30.13
C ARG A 251 -32.24 5.02 30.15
N THR A 252 -31.90 3.77 29.79
CA THR A 252 -32.86 2.66 29.77
C THR A 252 -33.02 1.94 31.11
N ASP A 253 -32.11 2.16 32.07
CA ASP A 253 -32.06 1.45 33.36
C ASP A 253 -32.74 2.22 34.52
N LEU A 254 -33.63 3.17 34.20
CA LEU A 254 -34.32 4.03 35.17
C LEU A 254 -35.08 3.26 36.27
N TYR A 255 -35.57 2.06 35.94
CA TYR A 255 -36.41 1.25 36.82
C TYR A 255 -35.62 0.38 37.81
N ALA A 256 -34.28 0.37 37.77
CA ALA A 256 -33.47 -0.39 38.74
C ALA A 256 -33.47 0.26 40.14
N SER A 257 -33.43 1.58 40.22
CA SER A 257 -33.39 2.31 41.50
C SER A 257 -34.79 2.61 42.05
N TYR A 258 -35.78 2.79 41.17
CA TYR A 258 -37.18 3.03 41.53
C TYR A 258 -38.12 2.12 40.71
N PRO A 259 -38.25 0.84 41.11
CA PRO A 259 -39.01 -0.16 40.36
C PRO A 259 -40.50 0.20 40.24
N LEU A 260 -41.20 -0.45 39.30
CA LEU A 260 -42.65 -0.31 39.20
C LEU A 260 -43.28 -0.95 40.45
N ALA A 261 -43.80 -0.12 41.35
CA ALA A 261 -44.64 -0.57 42.44
C ALA A 261 -46.05 -0.84 41.91
N GLN A 262 -46.60 -2.01 42.19
CA GLN A 262 -48.02 -2.31 41.96
C GLN A 262 -48.69 -2.41 43.32
N VAL A 263 -49.83 -1.74 43.47
CA VAL A 263 -50.63 -1.82 44.69
C VAL A 263 -51.41 -3.13 44.65
N LEU A 264 -51.19 -3.97 45.65
CA LEU A 264 -52.01 -5.16 45.90
C LEU A 264 -53.18 -4.71 46.76
N GLU A 265 -54.31 -4.41 46.12
CA GLU A 265 -55.56 -4.11 46.81
C GLU A 265 -56.37 -5.41 46.93
N ASP A 266 -56.89 -5.71 48.13
CA ASP A 266 -57.81 -6.84 48.29
C ASP A 266 -59.01 -6.63 47.35
N PRO A 267 -59.49 -7.68 46.65
CA PRO A 267 -60.51 -7.54 45.63
C PRO A 267 -61.74 -6.83 46.20
N SER A 268 -62.05 -5.65 45.68
CA SER A 268 -63.30 -4.98 46.01
C SER A 268 -64.44 -5.84 45.46
N LEU A 269 -65.26 -6.37 46.37
CA LEU A 269 -66.49 -7.05 46.02
C LEU A 269 -67.32 -6.08 45.15
N PRO A 270 -67.70 -6.45 43.92
CA PRO A 270 -68.50 -5.58 43.08
C PRO A 270 -69.86 -5.36 43.74
N GLU A 271 -70.18 -4.12 44.13
CA GLU A 271 -71.48 -3.76 44.72
C GLU A 271 -72.67 -3.87 43.74
N THR A 272 -72.42 -4.26 42.48
CA THR A 272 -73.47 -4.59 41.53
C THR A 272 -73.28 -6.00 40.98
N SER A 273 -74.21 -6.88 41.36
CA SER A 273 -74.34 -8.21 40.80
C SER A 273 -74.68 -8.09 39.31
N SER A 274 -73.75 -8.44 38.42
CA SER A 274 -74.05 -8.72 37.01
C SER A 274 -74.81 -10.05 36.90
N ALA A 275 -76.06 -10.05 37.37
CA ALA A 275 -76.98 -11.14 37.13
C ALA A 275 -77.67 -10.92 35.77
N PRO A 276 -77.81 -11.96 34.92
CA PRO A 276 -78.48 -11.82 33.64
C PRO A 276 -79.90 -11.28 33.85
N MET A 277 -80.26 -10.22 33.11
CA MET A 277 -81.56 -9.55 33.25
C MET A 277 -82.67 -10.54 32.93
N THR A 278 -83.27 -11.13 33.97
CA THR A 278 -84.26 -12.24 33.87
C THR A 278 -85.46 -11.86 33.00
N LYS A 279 -85.81 -10.56 32.96
CA LYS A 279 -86.84 -10.01 32.08
C LYS A 279 -86.51 -10.16 30.60
N LEU A 280 -85.25 -10.02 30.22
CA LEU A 280 -84.79 -10.19 28.83
C LEU A 280 -84.80 -11.67 28.43
N SER A 281 -84.42 -12.56 29.34
CA SER A 281 -84.46 -14.02 29.12
C SER A 281 -85.89 -14.54 28.95
N ILE A 282 -86.84 -14.04 29.75
CA ILE A 282 -88.27 -14.38 29.61
C ILE A 282 -88.83 -13.84 28.29
N ALA A 283 -88.49 -12.61 27.92
CA ALA A 283 -88.93 -12.03 26.64
C ALA A 283 -88.38 -12.82 25.44
N ALA A 284 -87.11 -13.23 25.49
CA ALA A 284 -86.50 -14.07 24.46
C ALA A 284 -87.17 -15.46 24.36
N GLY A 285 -87.50 -16.08 25.50
CA GLY A 285 -88.24 -17.35 25.55
C GLY A 285 -89.64 -17.24 24.94
N ILE A 286 -90.39 -16.18 25.25
CA ILE A 286 -91.71 -15.92 24.67
C ILE A 286 -91.59 -15.74 23.16
N ALA A 287 -90.64 -14.91 22.69
CA ALA A 287 -90.42 -14.66 21.27
C ALA A 287 -90.06 -15.94 20.50
N ALA A 288 -89.18 -16.78 21.06
CA ALA A 288 -88.81 -18.07 20.46
C ALA A 288 -90.01 -19.02 20.35
N THR A 289 -90.84 -19.08 21.39
CA THR A 289 -92.04 -19.96 21.40
C THR A 289 -93.06 -19.50 20.36
N LEU A 290 -93.27 -18.19 20.23
CA LEU A 290 -94.18 -17.60 19.25
C LEU A 290 -93.70 -17.85 17.81
N ALA A 291 -92.39 -17.70 17.56
CA ALA A 291 -91.79 -18.03 16.27
C ALA A 291 -91.94 -19.53 15.92
N LEU A 292 -91.82 -20.42 16.90
CA LEU A 292 -91.98 -21.87 16.71
C LEU A 292 -93.44 -22.23 16.39
N ILE A 293 -94.42 -21.62 17.07
CA ILE A 293 -95.85 -21.79 16.79
C ILE A 293 -96.20 -21.29 15.39
N ILE A 294 -95.69 -20.12 14.99
CA ILE A 294 -95.89 -19.58 13.64
C ILE A 294 -95.29 -20.53 12.59
N GLY A 295 -94.05 -21.00 12.81
CA GLY A 295 -93.39 -21.95 11.90
C GLY A 295 -94.16 -23.26 11.74
N LEU A 296 -94.67 -23.81 12.85
CA LEU A 296 -95.47 -25.04 12.82
C LEU A 296 -96.83 -24.81 12.14
N GLY A 297 -97.49 -23.68 12.40
CA GLY A 297 -98.73 -23.28 11.73
C GLY A 297 -98.55 -23.14 10.23
N MET A 298 -97.43 -22.56 9.78
CA MET A 298 -97.11 -22.39 8.36
C MET A 298 -96.81 -23.74 7.68
N ALA A 299 -96.14 -24.66 8.37
CA ALA A 299 -95.93 -26.03 7.90
C ALA A 299 -97.26 -26.81 7.78
N TRP A 300 -98.17 -26.63 8.73
CA TRP A 300 -99.49 -27.26 8.71
C TRP A 300 -100.39 -26.68 7.61
N PHE A 301 -100.37 -25.36 7.41
CA PHE A 301 -101.05 -24.69 6.29
C PHE A 301 -100.50 -25.16 4.93
N ARG A 302 -99.17 -25.35 4.81
CA ARG A 302 -98.55 -25.92 3.61
C ARG A 302 -99.06 -27.34 3.33
N HIS A 303 -99.12 -28.21 4.33
CA HIS A 303 -99.57 -29.59 4.14
C HIS A 303 -101.07 -29.70 3.78
N LEU A 304 -101.90 -28.74 4.22
CA LEU A 304 -103.35 -28.74 3.97
C LEU A 304 -103.76 -28.08 2.63
N LEU A 305 -102.94 -27.17 2.06
CA LEU A 305 -103.26 -26.44 0.82
C LEU A 305 -102.38 -26.80 -0.40
N LEU A 306 -101.12 -27.25 -0.22
CA LEU A 306 -100.21 -27.51 -1.36
C LEU A 306 -100.14 -28.99 -1.79
N ASP A 307 -100.44 -29.94 -0.89
CA ASP A 307 -100.42 -31.38 -1.23
C ASP A 307 -101.63 -31.86 -2.06
N PRO A 308 -102.86 -31.29 -1.94
CA PRO A 308 -103.96 -31.65 -2.84
C PRO A 308 -103.85 -31.02 -4.24
N ALA A 309 -103.06 -29.95 -4.42
CA ALA A 309 -102.92 -29.22 -5.68
C ALA A 309 -101.76 -29.75 -6.56
N LEU A 310 -100.68 -30.25 -5.97
CA LEU A 310 -99.54 -30.82 -6.72
C LEU A 310 -99.70 -32.31 -7.08
N ARG A 311 -100.73 -33.00 -6.55
CA ARG A 311 -101.10 -34.38 -6.96
C ARG A 311 -102.07 -34.45 -8.15
N ARG A 312 -102.62 -33.32 -8.63
CA ARG A 312 -103.51 -33.30 -9.81
C ARG A 312 -102.84 -32.86 -11.12
N TYR A 313 -101.56 -32.50 -11.10
CA TYR A 313 -100.79 -32.20 -12.33
C TYR A 313 -100.07 -33.43 -12.93
N HIS A 314 -100.21 -34.62 -12.34
CA HIS A 314 -99.58 -35.84 -12.86
C HIS A 314 -100.55 -36.86 -13.47
N HIS A 315 -101.78 -36.47 -13.82
CA HIS A 315 -102.76 -37.39 -14.42
C HIS A 315 -103.65 -36.84 -15.55
N VAL A 316 -103.22 -35.80 -16.27
CA VAL A 316 -103.90 -35.35 -17.51
C VAL A 316 -102.88 -35.01 -18.61
N ASP A 317 -101.93 -35.93 -18.87
CA ASP A 317 -101.16 -35.92 -20.13
C ASP A 317 -100.61 -37.32 -20.48
N GLU A 318 -101.43 -38.35 -20.23
CA GLU A 318 -101.47 -39.55 -21.08
C GLU A 318 -102.88 -39.63 -21.67
N SER A 319 -103.03 -39.04 -22.87
CA SER A 319 -104.11 -39.16 -23.88
C SER A 319 -104.85 -37.86 -24.22
N GLY A 320 -104.33 -37.09 -25.19
CA GLY A 320 -105.00 -35.95 -25.82
C GLY A 320 -104.06 -34.94 -26.44
#